data_AF-A0A1E4T8Z2-F1
#
_entry.id   AF-A0A1E4T8Z2-F1
#
_cell.length_a   1.000
_cell.length_b   1.000
_cell.length_c   1.000
_cell.angle_alpha   90.00
_cell.angle_beta   90.00
_cell.angle_gamma   90.00
#
_symmetry.space_group_name_H-M   'P 1'
#
loop_
_entity.id
_entity.type
_entity.pdbx_description
1 polymer ?
#
loop_
_entity_poly.entity_id
_entity_poly.type
_entity_poly.pdbx_seq_one_letter_code
_entity_poly.pdbx_strand_id
1 'polypeptide(L)'
;MDIPPLLRYARVDVPYNYQYFGNVLVDENGIKAKSTVKLHTIFLEWGEEPPTTYPLVLQKELDKAEADVEILKKNGMERLIRESPAGYFLQCLELVKRLFEMKPIWIRRHINWMLPPVIRPQLRFVLPYVSYSMKKGPWRQSYIKFGYDPTKDPNAWAYQVEGFRSCVKSVKDIEIYKMFENDQESGMIVPNSLKKYADQLKDPSPEIKQFEFLKIPKQLFYDGVNPTSAVSFQFIDMTDDDVNTILSHRQQSQVCYEKTGWIDWITLCRLRSVIKYKLNCIKNGKTMDQNRISHLMNARTFKSIDSKQLIPPEDDEDIGDDNDDTNIAGGDDGDGGLDEGSDGDEVQSDTNMANSGDFDLSNNGLDVSKDDLIARLKTFNPGSIRLLDELDGLLKQESIMKLEE
;
A
#
# COMPACT_ATOMS: atom_id res chain seq x y z
N MET A 1 24.68 -2.23 24.43
CA MET A 1 24.97 -3.05 23.24
C MET A 1 25.92 -2.22 22.42
N ASP A 2 27.20 -2.58 22.41
CA ASP A 2 28.22 -1.79 21.70
C ASP A 2 28.22 -2.23 20.24
N ILE A 3 27.24 -1.71 19.48
CA ILE A 3 27.14 -1.96 18.05
C ILE A 3 28.29 -1.20 17.37
N PRO A 4 29.15 -1.85 16.57
CA PRO A 4 30.25 -1.16 15.91
C PRO A 4 29.71 -0.15 14.89
N PRO A 5 30.33 1.04 14.75
CA PRO A 5 29.87 2.05 13.80
C PRO A 5 29.95 1.53 12.37
N LEU A 6 29.03 1.99 11.52
CA LEU A 6 29.07 1.73 10.08
C LEU A 6 30.38 2.26 9.49
N LEU A 7 30.99 1.52 8.57
CA LEU A 7 32.25 1.94 7.91
C LEU A 7 32.10 3.24 7.12
N ARG A 8 30.88 3.61 6.71
CA ARG A 8 30.56 4.81 5.94
C ARG A 8 29.13 5.26 6.27
N TYR A 9 29.00 6.40 6.94
CA TYR A 9 27.69 7.00 7.27
C TYR A 9 27.03 7.68 6.06
N ALA A 10 27.80 8.40 5.24
CA ALA A 10 27.30 9.04 4.02
C ALA A 10 27.70 8.21 2.79
N ARG A 11 26.72 7.64 2.08
CA ARG A 11 26.97 6.86 0.86
C ARG A 11 27.28 7.71 -0.38
N VAL A 12 27.15 9.03 -0.29
CA VAL A 12 27.40 10.01 -1.37
C VAL A 12 28.85 10.51 -1.32
N ASP A 13 29.52 10.58 -2.47
CA ASP A 13 30.93 10.99 -2.58
C ASP A 13 31.15 12.52 -2.62
N VAL A 14 30.08 13.30 -2.76
CA VAL A 14 30.10 14.77 -2.86
C VAL A 14 29.14 15.36 -1.82
N PRO A 15 29.50 16.42 -1.08
CA PRO A 15 28.56 17.09 -0.19
C PRO A 15 27.42 17.72 -1.00
N TYR A 16 26.19 17.30 -0.74
CA TYR A 16 25.01 18.00 -1.23
C TYR A 16 24.96 19.39 -0.58
N ASN A 17 24.89 20.44 -1.40
CA ASN A 17 24.44 21.76 -0.94
C ASN A 17 22.94 21.66 -0.64
N TYR A 18 22.62 21.18 0.56
CA TYR A 18 21.25 21.13 1.07
C TYR A 18 20.76 22.56 1.32
N GLN A 19 20.23 23.20 0.28
CA GLN A 19 19.45 24.41 0.40
C GLN A 19 18.15 24.04 1.10
N TYR A 20 18.16 24.12 2.44
CA TYR A 20 16.97 23.94 3.26
C TYR A 20 16.01 25.09 3.02
N PHE A 21 15.18 24.95 1.99
CA PHE A 21 13.91 25.65 1.90
C PHE A 21 13.06 25.11 3.03
N GLY A 22 13.08 25.80 4.18
CA GLY A 22 12.39 25.30 5.37
C GLY A 22 10.91 25.08 5.07
N ASN A 23 10.39 23.90 5.39
CA ASN A 23 9.00 23.57 5.11
C ASN A 23 8.09 24.43 5.99
N VAL A 24 7.70 25.61 5.47
CA VAL A 24 6.81 26.58 6.12
C VAL A 24 5.37 26.10 6.07
N LEU A 25 5.12 24.92 6.64
CA LEU A 25 3.81 24.52 7.14
C LEU A 25 3.57 25.23 8.47
N VAL A 26 3.56 26.56 8.43
CA VAL A 26 3.43 27.44 9.59
C VAL A 26 2.41 28.52 9.21
N ASP A 27 1.28 28.55 9.90
CA ASP A 27 0.26 29.60 9.71
C ASP A 27 0.84 30.99 10.04
N GLU A 28 0.16 32.05 9.61
CA GLU A 28 0.48 33.46 9.90
C GLU A 28 0.72 33.75 11.39
N ASN A 29 0.20 32.89 12.28
CA ASN A 29 0.34 32.95 13.74
C ASN A 29 1.55 32.18 14.32
N GLY A 30 2.45 31.63 13.49
CA GLY A 30 3.62 30.87 13.95
C GLY A 30 3.31 29.42 14.40
N ILE A 31 2.09 28.93 14.18
CA ILE A 31 1.65 27.58 14.57
C ILE A 31 1.91 26.61 13.42
N LYS A 32 2.52 25.45 13.70
CA LYS A 32 2.73 24.42 12.68
C LYS A 32 1.40 23.88 12.15
N ALA A 33 1.12 24.10 10.87
CA ALA A 33 0.02 23.52 10.10
C ALA A 33 0.25 22.03 9.78
N LYS A 34 0.73 21.23 10.75
CA LYS A 34 0.79 19.76 10.64
C LYS A 34 -0.61 19.17 10.88
N SER A 35 -1.50 19.32 9.89
CA SER A 35 -2.87 18.76 9.90
C SER A 35 -2.93 17.31 9.39
N THR A 36 -1.90 16.50 9.64
CA THR A 36 -1.95 15.05 9.38
C THR A 36 -2.66 14.35 10.53
N VAL A 37 -3.74 13.62 10.21
CA VAL A 37 -4.50 12.85 11.21
C VAL A 37 -3.66 11.66 11.67
N LYS A 38 -3.34 11.60 12.96
CA LYS A 38 -2.52 10.52 13.53
C LYS A 38 -3.31 9.22 13.54
N LEU A 39 -2.73 8.17 12.95
CA LEU A 39 -3.31 6.82 13.00
C LEU A 39 -3.03 6.18 14.37
N HIS A 40 -4.07 5.60 14.97
CA HIS A 40 -4.02 4.92 16.27
C HIS A 40 -4.15 3.38 16.15
N THR A 41 -3.60 2.80 15.06
CA THR A 41 -3.54 1.35 14.86
C THR A 41 -2.76 0.69 16.00
N ILE A 42 -3.33 -0.35 16.60
CA ILE A 42 -2.64 -1.15 17.63
C ILE A 42 -1.78 -2.22 16.93
N PHE A 43 -0.50 -2.26 17.27
CA PHE A 43 0.47 -3.27 16.82
C PHE A 43 0.88 -4.15 18.00
N LEU A 44 0.39 -5.39 18.02
CA LEU A 44 0.59 -6.37 19.08
C LEU A 44 1.92 -7.12 18.90
N GLU A 45 2.62 -7.41 20.00
CA GLU A 45 3.79 -8.29 20.02
C GLU A 45 3.41 -9.76 20.27
N TRP A 46 4.32 -10.67 19.95
CA TRP A 46 4.02 -12.10 20.03
C TRP A 46 3.89 -12.56 21.49
N GLY A 47 2.71 -13.09 21.84
CA GLY A 47 2.40 -13.59 23.18
C GLY A 47 1.69 -12.59 24.10
N GLU A 48 1.47 -11.35 23.65
CA GLU A 48 0.57 -10.40 24.33
C GLU A 48 -0.90 -10.80 24.15
N GLU A 49 -1.76 -10.43 25.09
CA GLU A 49 -3.21 -10.69 24.98
C GLU A 49 -3.86 -9.74 23.96
N PRO A 50 -4.76 -10.23 23.09
CA PRO A 50 -5.33 -9.41 22.03
C PRO A 50 -6.26 -8.32 22.60
N PRO A 51 -6.17 -7.07 22.11
CA PRO A 51 -7.05 -5.99 22.55
C PRO A 51 -8.52 -6.34 22.28
N THR A 52 -9.38 -6.07 23.26
CA THR A 52 -10.84 -6.25 23.14
C THR A 52 -11.54 -5.02 22.57
N THR A 53 -10.91 -3.84 22.61
CA THR A 53 -11.51 -2.56 22.19
C THR A 53 -10.42 -1.59 21.72
N TYR A 54 -10.80 -0.61 20.91
CA TYR A 54 -9.94 0.47 20.43
C TYR A 54 -9.62 1.53 21.52
N PRO A 55 -8.60 2.38 21.32
CA PRO A 55 -8.21 3.40 22.30
C PRO A 55 -9.27 4.50 22.50
N LEU A 56 -9.39 5.02 23.73
CA LEU A 56 -10.36 6.08 24.10
C LEU A 56 -10.22 7.40 23.31
N VAL A 57 -9.08 7.62 22.63
CA VAL A 57 -8.90 8.78 21.74
C VAL A 57 -9.84 8.67 20.54
N LEU A 58 -9.90 7.49 19.93
CA LEU A 58 -10.75 7.20 18.77
C LEU A 58 -12.25 7.30 19.10
N GLN A 59 -12.66 6.98 20.34
CA GLN A 59 -14.05 7.20 20.76
C GLN A 59 -14.48 8.66 20.56
N LYS A 60 -13.64 9.63 20.95
CA LYS A 60 -13.95 11.06 20.82
C LYS A 60 -14.04 11.53 19.37
N GLU A 61 -13.27 10.92 18.47
CA GLU A 61 -13.33 11.18 17.04
C GLU A 61 -14.61 10.62 16.41
N LEU A 62 -15.03 9.42 16.83
CA LEU A 62 -16.29 8.81 16.42
C LEU A 62 -17.50 9.59 16.95
N ASP A 63 -17.51 9.95 18.24
CA ASP A 63 -18.57 10.79 18.83
C ASP A 63 -18.72 12.12 18.07
N LYS A 64 -17.59 12.71 17.63
CA LYS A 64 -17.57 13.93 16.81
C LYS A 64 -18.15 13.67 15.41
N ALA A 65 -17.74 12.61 14.73
CA ALA A 65 -18.25 12.27 13.40
C ALA A 65 -19.76 11.97 13.41
N GLU A 66 -20.26 11.31 14.47
CA GLU A 66 -21.70 11.09 14.68
C GLU A 66 -22.43 12.41 14.95
N ALA A 67 -21.89 13.30 15.80
CA ALA A 67 -22.46 14.61 16.06
C ALA A 67 -22.52 15.50 14.80
N ASP A 68 -21.47 15.52 13.98
CA ASP A 68 -21.44 16.25 12.71
C ASP A 68 -22.55 15.75 11.76
N VAL A 69 -22.74 14.43 11.66
CA VAL A 69 -23.83 13.84 10.86
C VAL A 69 -25.21 14.13 11.46
N GLU A 70 -25.38 14.13 12.78
CA GLU A 70 -26.63 14.55 13.41
C GLU A 70 -26.98 16.01 13.13
N ILE A 71 -26.00 16.91 13.13
CA ILE A 71 -26.20 18.33 12.81
C ILE A 71 -26.66 18.47 11.35
N LEU A 72 -26.05 17.74 10.41
CA LEU A 72 -26.48 17.72 9.01
C LEU A 72 -27.91 17.17 8.85
N LYS A 73 -28.29 16.13 9.59
CA LYS A 73 -29.67 15.59 9.62
C LYS A 73 -30.67 16.62 10.16
N LYS A 74 -30.37 17.26 11.29
CA LYS A 74 -31.23 18.29 11.92
C LYS A 74 -31.45 19.50 10.99
N ASN A 75 -30.46 19.83 10.17
CA ASN A 75 -30.54 20.88 9.16
C ASN A 75 -31.20 20.44 7.83
N GLY A 76 -31.67 19.19 7.72
CA GLY A 76 -32.32 18.66 6.52
C GLY A 76 -31.39 18.43 5.33
N MET A 77 -30.07 18.46 5.53
CA MET A 77 -29.06 18.38 4.46
C MET A 77 -28.65 16.93 4.16
N GLU A 78 -29.63 16.03 4.00
CA GLU A 78 -29.42 14.58 3.83
C GLU A 78 -28.50 14.23 2.64
N ARG A 79 -28.54 15.01 1.56
CA ARG A 79 -27.62 14.86 0.43
C ARG A 79 -26.16 15.10 0.83
N LEU A 80 -25.92 16.13 1.64
CA LEU A 80 -24.56 16.53 2.04
C LEU A 80 -23.93 15.49 2.99
N ILE A 81 -24.73 14.70 3.71
CA ILE A 81 -24.24 13.56 4.51
C ILE A 81 -23.57 12.53 3.61
N ARG A 82 -24.19 12.20 2.46
CA ARG A 82 -23.67 11.22 1.50
C ARG A 82 -22.42 11.69 0.76
N GLU A 83 -22.17 13.00 0.75
CA GLU A 83 -21.00 13.62 0.12
C GLU A 83 -19.94 14.06 1.18
N SER A 84 -20.24 13.93 2.47
CA SER A 84 -19.40 14.37 3.60
C SER A 84 -18.37 13.32 4.03
N PRO A 85 -17.12 13.71 4.36
CA PRO A 85 -16.11 12.81 4.94
C PRO A 85 -16.60 12.01 6.15
N ALA A 86 -17.40 12.63 7.03
CA ALA A 86 -17.96 11.96 8.21
C ALA A 86 -18.99 10.89 7.82
N GLY A 87 -19.80 11.14 6.79
CA GLY A 87 -20.74 10.15 6.26
C GLY A 87 -20.04 8.96 5.60
N TYR A 88 -19.02 9.22 4.78
CA TYR A 88 -18.17 8.18 4.19
C TYR A 88 -17.43 7.36 5.26
N PHE A 89 -16.96 8.01 6.33
CA PHE A 89 -16.31 7.33 7.46
C PHE A 89 -17.28 6.37 8.17
N LEU A 90 -18.47 6.82 8.55
CA LEU A 90 -19.47 5.96 9.23
C LEU A 90 -19.95 4.82 8.32
N GLN A 91 -20.18 5.09 7.04
CA GLN A 91 -20.53 4.06 6.07
C GLN A 91 -19.42 3.01 5.91
N CYS A 92 -18.16 3.45 5.79
CA CYS A 92 -17.00 2.56 5.72
C CYS A 92 -16.85 1.74 7.01
N LEU A 93 -17.05 2.35 8.18
CA LEU A 93 -17.03 1.67 9.48
C LEU A 93 -18.08 0.56 9.59
N GLU A 94 -19.31 0.79 9.12
CA GLU A 94 -20.35 -0.24 9.11
C GLU A 94 -20.00 -1.40 8.16
N LEU A 95 -19.57 -1.09 6.94
CA LEU A 95 -19.19 -2.11 5.94
C LEU A 95 -18.01 -2.96 6.42
N VAL A 96 -16.97 -2.32 6.99
CA VAL A 96 -15.80 -3.01 7.53
C VAL A 96 -16.17 -3.89 8.73
N LYS A 97 -17.04 -3.43 9.65
CA LYS A 97 -17.58 -4.26 10.75
C LYS A 97 -18.23 -5.55 10.21
N ARG A 98 -19.10 -5.45 9.20
CA ARG A 98 -19.74 -6.61 8.55
C ARG A 98 -18.72 -7.56 7.89
N LEU A 99 -17.66 -7.03 7.26
CA LEU A 99 -16.57 -7.85 6.70
C LEU A 99 -15.80 -8.63 7.79
N PHE A 100 -15.53 -8.01 8.93
CA PHE A 100 -14.91 -8.69 10.08
C PHE A 100 -15.85 -9.65 10.84
N GLU A 101 -17.17 -9.61 10.58
CA GLU A 101 -18.11 -10.66 11.04
C GLU A 101 -18.09 -11.90 10.15
N MET A 102 -17.93 -11.73 8.83
CA MET A 102 -17.81 -12.85 7.88
C MET A 102 -16.46 -13.58 7.95
N LYS A 103 -15.36 -12.85 8.19
CA LYS A 103 -14.00 -13.41 8.28
C LYS A 103 -13.18 -12.58 9.28
N PRO A 104 -12.53 -13.20 10.29
CA PRO A 104 -11.90 -12.46 11.38
C PRO A 104 -10.54 -11.83 11.04
N ILE A 105 -9.90 -12.24 9.94
CA ILE A 105 -8.54 -11.82 9.56
C ILE A 105 -8.47 -11.45 8.08
N TRP A 106 -8.05 -10.23 7.78
CA TRP A 106 -8.04 -9.67 6.43
C TRP A 106 -6.71 -9.01 6.06
N ILE A 107 -6.31 -9.12 4.79
CA ILE A 107 -5.30 -8.24 4.19
C ILE A 107 -5.99 -6.95 3.75
N ARG A 108 -5.45 -5.77 4.09
CA ARG A 108 -6.07 -4.46 3.81
C ARG A 108 -6.37 -4.25 2.32
N ARG A 109 -5.49 -4.68 1.42
CA ARG A 109 -5.71 -4.59 -0.03
C ARG A 109 -6.95 -5.35 -0.52
N HIS A 110 -7.29 -6.49 0.09
CA HIS A 110 -8.54 -7.18 -0.20
C HIS A 110 -9.76 -6.35 0.21
N ILE A 111 -9.75 -5.77 1.42
CA ILE A 111 -10.83 -4.87 1.86
C ILE A 111 -10.93 -3.66 0.93
N ASN A 112 -9.79 -3.05 0.56
CA ASN A 112 -9.74 -1.88 -0.32
C ASN A 112 -10.49 -2.15 -1.63
N TRP A 113 -10.27 -3.30 -2.26
CA TRP A 113 -10.93 -3.65 -3.52
C TRP A 113 -12.42 -3.99 -3.38
N MET A 114 -12.87 -4.52 -2.24
CA MET A 114 -14.30 -4.71 -1.95
C MET A 114 -15.06 -3.40 -1.72
N LEU A 115 -14.37 -2.34 -1.29
CA LEU A 115 -14.98 -1.06 -0.98
C LEU A 115 -15.14 -0.17 -2.24
N PRO A 116 -16.25 0.59 -2.34
CA PRO A 116 -16.44 1.64 -3.34
C PRO A 116 -15.23 2.61 -3.39
N PRO A 117 -14.76 3.02 -4.58
CA PRO A 117 -13.58 3.86 -4.72
C PRO A 117 -13.67 5.17 -3.91
N VAL A 118 -14.88 5.73 -3.80
CA VAL A 118 -15.17 6.97 -3.05
C VAL A 118 -14.86 6.83 -1.55
N ILE A 119 -15.01 5.64 -0.95
CA ILE A 119 -14.80 5.43 0.49
C ILE A 119 -13.48 4.75 0.85
N ARG A 120 -12.71 4.28 -0.14
CA ARG A 120 -11.38 3.68 0.05
C ARG A 120 -10.42 4.54 0.87
N PRO A 121 -10.33 5.88 0.68
CA PRO A 121 -9.44 6.72 1.50
C PRO A 121 -9.78 6.72 3.00
N GLN A 122 -11.03 6.39 3.37
CA GLN A 122 -11.46 6.28 4.77
C GLN A 122 -11.00 4.97 5.44
N LEU A 123 -10.65 3.93 4.67
CA LEU A 123 -10.30 2.61 5.20
C LEU A 123 -9.14 2.67 6.21
N ARG A 124 -8.11 3.49 5.94
CA ARG A 124 -6.96 3.63 6.86
C ARG A 124 -7.35 4.21 8.23
N PHE A 125 -8.36 5.07 8.27
CA PHE A 125 -8.88 5.66 9.50
C PHE A 125 -9.86 4.73 10.22
N VAL A 126 -10.59 3.89 9.47
CA VAL A 126 -11.58 2.94 10.00
C VAL A 126 -10.94 1.69 10.62
N LEU A 127 -9.85 1.16 10.05
CA LEU A 127 -9.23 -0.09 10.52
C LEU A 127 -8.89 -0.11 12.03
N PRO A 128 -8.33 0.96 12.64
CA PRO A 128 -8.09 1.07 14.09
C PRO A 128 -9.33 0.90 14.99
N TYR A 129 -10.55 1.08 14.47
CA TYR A 129 -11.81 0.94 15.23
C TYR A 129 -12.34 -0.49 15.28
N VAL A 130 -11.85 -1.38 14.41
CA VAL A 130 -12.39 -2.75 14.24
C VAL A 130 -11.31 -3.81 14.44
N SER A 131 -10.03 -3.45 14.28
CA SER A 131 -8.94 -4.40 14.19
C SER A 131 -7.61 -3.90 14.78
N TYR A 132 -6.75 -4.87 15.10
CA TYR A 132 -5.34 -4.68 15.41
C TYR A 132 -4.47 -5.43 14.39
N SER A 133 -3.17 -5.15 14.36
CA SER A 133 -2.18 -5.90 13.58
C SER A 133 -1.13 -6.51 14.51
N MET A 134 -0.36 -7.50 14.04
CA MET A 134 0.78 -8.06 14.78
C MET A 134 2.09 -7.56 14.18
N LYS A 135 3.08 -7.17 14.99
CA LYS A 135 4.41 -6.77 14.48
C LYS A 135 5.14 -7.94 13.83
N LYS A 136 5.12 -9.10 14.50
CA LYS A 136 5.82 -10.33 14.09
C LYS A 136 4.86 -11.52 14.07
N GLY A 137 5.27 -12.57 13.37
CA GLY A 137 4.53 -13.82 13.26
C GLY A 137 3.90 -14.09 11.89
N PRO A 138 2.96 -15.06 11.80
CA PRO A 138 2.39 -15.52 10.54
C PRO A 138 1.14 -14.73 10.10
N TRP A 139 0.72 -13.74 10.90
CA TRP A 139 -0.39 -12.82 10.59
C TRP A 139 0.07 -11.36 10.47
N ARG A 140 1.39 -11.11 10.43
CA ARG A 140 2.01 -9.76 10.47
C ARG A 140 1.58 -8.78 9.36
N GLN A 141 1.05 -9.29 8.25
CA GLN A 141 0.54 -8.51 7.11
C GLN A 141 -0.99 -8.59 7.00
N SER A 142 -1.67 -8.79 8.13
CA SER A 142 -3.13 -8.84 8.19
C SER A 142 -3.68 -8.17 9.43
N TYR A 143 -4.87 -7.59 9.27
CA TYR A 143 -5.67 -6.99 10.31
C TYR A 143 -6.56 -8.08 10.93
N ILE A 144 -6.55 -8.16 12.25
CA ILE A 144 -7.26 -9.15 13.05
C ILE A 144 -8.35 -8.45 13.86
N LYS A 145 -9.56 -9.02 13.87
CA LYS A 145 -10.69 -8.51 14.66
C LYS A 145 -10.35 -8.42 16.15
N PHE A 146 -10.74 -7.33 16.80
CA PHE A 146 -10.64 -7.21 18.27
C PHE A 146 -11.30 -8.40 19.00
N GLY A 147 -10.63 -8.89 20.04
CA GLY A 147 -11.06 -10.05 20.83
C GLY A 147 -10.93 -11.43 20.17
N TYR A 148 -10.47 -11.55 18.91
CA TYR A 148 -10.16 -12.84 18.29
C TYR A 148 -8.66 -13.16 18.38
N ASP A 149 -8.32 -14.32 18.94
CA ASP A 149 -6.93 -14.76 19.09
C ASP A 149 -6.59 -15.93 18.14
N PRO A 150 -5.83 -15.68 17.05
CA PRO A 150 -5.46 -16.74 16.13
C PRO A 150 -4.40 -17.71 16.69
N THR A 151 -3.73 -17.37 17.80
CA THR A 151 -2.79 -18.30 18.47
C THR A 151 -3.49 -19.39 19.28
N LYS A 152 -4.79 -19.20 19.58
CA LYS A 152 -5.63 -20.11 20.38
C LYS A 152 -6.58 -20.96 19.55
N ASP A 153 -7.03 -20.48 18.38
CA ASP A 153 -7.88 -21.24 17.45
C ASP A 153 -7.03 -21.98 16.41
N PRO A 154 -6.97 -23.33 16.42
CA PRO A 154 -6.20 -24.07 15.43
C PRO A 154 -6.68 -23.85 14.00
N ASN A 155 -7.96 -23.52 13.78
CA ASN A 155 -8.51 -23.25 12.45
C ASN A 155 -7.95 -21.96 11.82
N ALA A 156 -7.35 -21.07 12.62
CA ALA A 156 -6.69 -19.87 12.14
C ALA A 156 -5.50 -20.16 11.21
N TRP A 157 -5.04 -21.43 11.12
CA TRP A 157 -4.07 -21.88 10.12
C TRP A 157 -4.46 -21.42 8.71
N ALA A 158 -5.76 -21.45 8.38
CA ALA A 158 -6.26 -21.13 7.05
C ALA A 158 -6.11 -19.64 6.69
N TYR A 159 -6.01 -18.76 7.69
CA TYR A 159 -5.88 -17.31 7.53
C TYR A 159 -4.45 -16.78 7.68
N GLN A 160 -3.47 -17.67 7.92
CA GLN A 160 -2.05 -17.31 7.92
C GLN A 160 -1.64 -16.69 6.57
N VAL A 161 -0.77 -15.68 6.64
CA VAL A 161 -0.29 -14.91 5.49
C VAL A 161 1.14 -15.28 5.16
N GLU A 162 1.39 -15.68 3.92
CA GLU A 162 2.73 -15.85 3.38
C GLU A 162 3.07 -14.75 2.37
N GLY A 163 4.12 -14.00 2.69
CA GLY A 163 4.69 -12.94 1.87
C GLY A 163 5.85 -13.47 1.02
N PHE A 164 5.75 -13.29 -0.29
CA PHE A 164 6.76 -13.66 -1.28
C PHE A 164 7.36 -12.39 -1.88
N ARG A 165 8.60 -12.07 -1.51
CA ARG A 165 9.38 -11.05 -2.23
C ARG A 165 9.61 -11.50 -3.67
N SER A 166 8.84 -10.90 -4.57
CA SER A 166 8.98 -11.04 -6.00
C SER A 166 9.58 -9.74 -6.54
N CYS A 167 10.81 -9.78 -7.04
CA CYS A 167 11.43 -8.64 -7.74
C CYS A 167 10.87 -8.51 -9.17
N VAL A 168 9.55 -8.45 -9.27
CA VAL A 168 8.74 -8.24 -10.47
C VAL A 168 8.03 -6.91 -10.26
N LYS A 169 7.81 -6.14 -11.33
CA LYS A 169 6.88 -5.00 -11.27
C LYS A 169 5.50 -5.57 -10.95
N SER A 170 5.01 -5.36 -9.74
CA SER A 170 3.62 -5.71 -9.39
C SER A 170 2.69 -5.04 -10.39
N VAL A 171 1.70 -5.79 -10.88
CA VAL A 171 0.69 -5.24 -11.81
C VAL A 171 -0.02 -4.11 -11.08
N LYS A 172 0.21 -2.84 -11.47
CA LYS A 172 -0.29 -1.71 -10.68
C LYS A 172 -1.82 -1.71 -10.61
N ASP A 173 -2.40 -1.10 -9.59
CA ASP A 173 -3.87 -1.00 -9.49
C ASP A 173 -4.45 -0.29 -10.74
N ILE A 174 -3.73 0.67 -11.32
CA ILE A 174 -4.03 1.31 -12.62
C ILE A 174 -4.11 0.30 -13.78
N GLU A 175 -3.23 -0.69 -13.82
CA GLU A 175 -3.23 -1.74 -14.86
C GLU A 175 -4.40 -2.71 -14.66
N ILE A 176 -4.72 -3.02 -13.41
CA ILE A 176 -5.92 -3.80 -13.05
C ILE A 176 -7.19 -3.09 -13.52
N TYR A 177 -7.33 -1.77 -13.29
CA TYR A 177 -8.46 -0.99 -13.80
C TYR A 177 -8.57 -1.03 -15.33
N LYS A 178 -7.46 -0.83 -16.05
CA LYS A 178 -7.43 -0.91 -17.52
C LYS A 178 -7.83 -2.29 -18.05
N MET A 179 -7.56 -3.38 -17.31
CA MET A 179 -8.06 -4.71 -17.68
C MET A 179 -9.59 -4.79 -17.58
N PHE A 180 -10.20 -4.18 -16.55
CA PHE A 180 -11.66 -4.18 -16.38
C PHE A 180 -12.42 -3.25 -17.32
N GLU A 181 -11.81 -2.13 -17.74
CA GLU A 181 -12.40 -1.25 -18.76
C GLU A 181 -12.63 -1.98 -20.09
N ASN A 182 -11.79 -2.99 -20.39
CA ASN A 182 -11.84 -3.77 -21.63
C ASN A 182 -12.61 -5.11 -21.51
N ASP A 183 -12.69 -5.70 -20.32
CA ASP A 183 -13.30 -7.04 -20.10
C ASP A 183 -14.09 -7.07 -18.76
N GLN A 184 -15.32 -6.53 -18.80
CA GLN A 184 -16.06 -6.04 -17.63
C GLN A 184 -16.44 -7.09 -16.56
N GLU A 185 -16.45 -8.39 -16.87
CA GLU A 185 -16.88 -9.44 -15.92
C GLU A 185 -15.84 -10.55 -15.64
N SER A 186 -14.84 -10.72 -16.51
CA SER A 186 -13.95 -11.90 -16.54
C SER A 186 -12.79 -11.87 -15.52
N GLY A 187 -12.53 -10.73 -14.88
CA GLY A 187 -11.42 -10.54 -13.93
C GLY A 187 -11.80 -10.59 -12.45
N MET A 188 -13.09 -10.49 -12.12
CA MET A 188 -13.59 -10.36 -10.75
C MET A 188 -13.99 -11.71 -10.16
N ILE A 189 -13.42 -12.11 -9.03
CA ILE A 189 -13.75 -13.39 -8.35
C ILE A 189 -14.18 -13.18 -6.90
N VAL A 190 -15.06 -14.06 -6.40
CA VAL A 190 -15.39 -14.13 -4.97
C VAL A 190 -14.36 -15.01 -4.27
N PRO A 191 -13.67 -14.53 -3.22
CA PRO A 191 -12.66 -15.30 -2.48
C PRO A 191 -13.20 -16.62 -1.94
N ASN A 192 -12.38 -17.67 -1.90
CA ASN A 192 -12.74 -18.97 -1.35
C ASN A 192 -13.30 -18.86 0.07
N SER A 193 -12.68 -18.02 0.90
CA SER A 193 -13.10 -17.73 2.27
C SER A 193 -14.52 -17.14 2.39
N LEU A 194 -15.00 -16.44 1.36
CA LEU A 194 -16.33 -15.81 1.34
C LEU A 194 -17.42 -16.62 0.65
N LYS A 195 -17.09 -17.70 -0.09
CA LYS A 195 -18.08 -18.53 -0.82
C LYS A 195 -19.24 -19.02 0.06
N LYS A 196 -19.02 -19.23 1.36
CA LYS A 196 -20.04 -19.63 2.35
C LYS A 196 -21.13 -18.56 2.58
N TYR A 197 -20.78 -17.29 2.42
CA TYR A 197 -21.67 -16.14 2.67
C TYR A 197 -22.34 -15.63 1.38
N ALA A 198 -21.90 -16.11 0.21
CA ALA A 198 -22.44 -15.70 -1.09
C ALA A 198 -23.96 -15.95 -1.24
N ASP A 199 -24.52 -16.95 -0.55
CA ASP A 199 -25.97 -17.20 -0.53
C ASP A 199 -26.74 -16.25 0.39
N GLN A 200 -26.16 -15.86 1.54
CA GLN A 200 -26.80 -14.96 2.52
C GLN A 200 -26.93 -13.52 2.00
N LEU A 201 -26.13 -13.15 1.01
CA LEU A 201 -26.09 -11.82 0.40
C LEU A 201 -26.94 -11.70 -0.88
N LYS A 202 -27.72 -12.74 -1.22
CA LYS A 202 -28.74 -12.68 -2.27
C LYS A 202 -29.99 -11.90 -1.83
N ASP A 203 -30.24 -11.78 -0.52
CA ASP A 203 -31.36 -11.00 0.02
C ASP A 203 -31.05 -9.49 -0.04
N PRO A 204 -31.73 -8.71 -0.92
CA PRO A 204 -31.09 -7.52 -1.46
C PRO A 204 -31.62 -6.23 -0.81
N SER A 205 -31.01 -5.83 0.30
CA SER A 205 -31.21 -4.49 0.88
C SER A 205 -30.72 -3.40 -0.11
N PRO A 206 -31.39 -2.22 -0.16
CA PRO A 206 -31.13 -1.21 -1.19
C PRO A 206 -29.73 -0.59 -1.13
N GLU A 207 -29.07 -0.63 0.02
CA GLU A 207 -27.73 -0.06 0.24
C GLU A 207 -26.61 -1.01 -0.20
N ILE A 208 -26.85 -2.33 -0.14
CA ILE A 208 -25.89 -3.36 -0.62
C ILE A 208 -26.01 -3.54 -2.14
N LYS A 209 -27.21 -3.35 -2.70
CA LYS A 209 -27.52 -3.46 -4.14
C LYS A 209 -26.65 -2.63 -5.09
N GLN A 210 -25.96 -1.59 -4.60
CA GLN A 210 -25.18 -0.69 -5.47
C GLN A 210 -23.74 -1.16 -5.75
N PHE A 211 -23.23 -2.18 -5.04
CA PHE A 211 -21.82 -2.56 -5.17
C PHE A 211 -21.60 -4.07 -5.27
N GLU A 212 -20.58 -4.43 -6.04
CA GLU A 212 -20.02 -5.79 -6.13
C GLU A 212 -19.21 -6.15 -4.86
N PHE A 213 -19.80 -5.91 -3.69
CA PHE A 213 -19.20 -5.75 -2.35
C PHE A 213 -18.31 -6.90 -1.84
N LEU A 214 -18.15 -7.97 -2.60
CA LEU A 214 -17.40 -9.19 -2.25
C LEU A 214 -16.54 -9.71 -3.41
N LYS A 215 -16.57 -9.05 -4.58
CA LYS A 215 -15.73 -9.38 -5.72
C LYS A 215 -14.38 -8.70 -5.56
N ILE A 216 -13.30 -9.44 -5.86
CA ILE A 216 -11.92 -8.95 -5.84
C ILE A 216 -11.25 -9.34 -7.16
N PRO A 217 -10.35 -8.51 -7.71
CA PRO A 217 -9.54 -8.87 -8.87
C PRO A 217 -8.77 -10.19 -8.68
N LYS A 218 -8.87 -11.10 -9.65
CA LYS A 218 -8.14 -12.39 -9.66
C LYS A 218 -6.63 -12.24 -9.49
N GLN A 219 -6.07 -11.12 -9.94
CA GLN A 219 -4.65 -10.75 -9.85
C GLN A 219 -4.16 -10.59 -8.40
N LEU A 220 -5.05 -10.46 -7.41
CA LEU A 220 -4.69 -10.42 -5.98
C LEU A 220 -4.62 -11.82 -5.33
N PHE A 221 -4.95 -12.88 -6.06
CA PHE A 221 -4.88 -14.26 -5.60
C PHE A 221 -3.84 -15.05 -6.36
N TYR A 222 -3.36 -16.13 -5.74
CA TYR A 222 -2.37 -17.02 -6.34
C TYR A 222 -3.05 -18.27 -6.88
N ASP A 223 -3.03 -18.41 -8.20
CA ASP A 223 -3.55 -19.56 -8.96
C ASP A 223 -2.47 -20.48 -9.54
N GLY A 224 -1.19 -20.12 -9.38
CA GLY A 224 -0.04 -20.88 -9.88
C GLY A 224 0.21 -20.80 -11.39
N VAL A 225 -0.57 -20.00 -12.13
CA VAL A 225 -0.49 -19.89 -13.60
C VAL A 225 -0.32 -18.44 -14.07
N ASN A 226 -1.11 -17.51 -13.53
CA ASN A 226 -1.15 -16.12 -13.94
C ASN A 226 -0.18 -15.25 -13.11
N PRO A 227 0.30 -14.11 -13.67
CA PRO A 227 1.06 -13.13 -12.89
C PRO A 227 0.16 -12.48 -11.82
N THR A 228 0.69 -12.41 -10.60
CA THR A 228 0.00 -11.80 -9.45
C THR A 228 0.48 -10.36 -9.22
N SER A 229 -0.43 -9.51 -8.77
CA SER A 229 -0.14 -8.16 -8.31
C SER A 229 0.24 -8.12 -6.82
N ALA A 230 -0.41 -8.96 -6.00
CA ALA A 230 -0.10 -9.07 -4.59
C ALA A 230 1.21 -9.83 -4.35
N VAL A 231 1.94 -9.42 -3.30
CA VAL A 231 3.11 -10.14 -2.77
C VAL A 231 2.77 -11.06 -1.60
N SER A 232 1.60 -10.88 -0.97
CA SER A 232 1.20 -11.58 0.25
C SER A 232 -0.15 -12.27 0.07
N PHE A 233 -0.23 -13.56 0.43
CA PHE A 233 -1.41 -14.39 0.21
C PHE A 233 -1.86 -15.12 1.49
N GLN A 234 -3.17 -15.24 1.69
CA GLN A 234 -3.75 -16.10 2.74
C GLN A 234 -4.00 -17.51 2.19
N PHE A 235 -3.62 -18.56 2.93
CA PHE A 235 -3.70 -19.94 2.45
C PHE A 235 -5.10 -20.37 1.98
N ILE A 236 -6.16 -19.94 2.67
CA ILE A 236 -7.55 -20.26 2.30
C ILE A 236 -7.95 -19.73 0.91
N ASP A 237 -7.36 -18.63 0.47
CA ASP A 237 -7.72 -17.94 -0.77
C ASP A 237 -6.75 -18.25 -1.94
N MET A 238 -5.81 -19.20 -1.74
CA MET A 238 -4.98 -19.74 -2.82
C MET A 238 -5.77 -20.80 -3.62
N THR A 239 -5.74 -20.73 -4.95
CA THR A 239 -6.50 -21.63 -5.83
C THR A 239 -5.65 -22.72 -6.49
N ASP A 240 -4.32 -22.64 -6.37
CA ASP A 240 -3.38 -23.61 -6.95
C ASP A 240 -3.51 -25.04 -6.38
N ASP A 241 -3.72 -26.04 -7.25
CA ASP A 241 -3.96 -27.44 -6.87
C ASP A 241 -2.78 -28.08 -6.12
N ASP A 242 -1.55 -27.72 -6.48
CA ASP A 242 -0.33 -28.25 -5.85
C ASP A 242 -0.19 -27.72 -4.42
N VAL A 243 -0.45 -26.43 -4.21
CA VAL A 243 -0.57 -25.81 -2.88
C VAL A 243 -1.67 -26.49 -2.06
N ASN A 244 -2.87 -26.65 -2.63
CA ASN A 244 -4.01 -27.28 -1.96
C ASN A 244 -3.72 -28.75 -1.59
N THR A 245 -2.95 -29.47 -2.40
CA THR A 245 -2.50 -30.83 -2.09
C THR A 245 -1.54 -30.86 -0.90
N ILE A 246 -0.57 -29.93 -0.82
CA ILE A 246 0.35 -29.81 0.32
C ILE A 246 -0.41 -29.44 1.60
N LEU A 247 -1.35 -28.48 1.52
CA LEU A 247 -2.15 -28.03 2.66
C LEU A 247 -3.14 -29.09 3.14
N SER A 248 -3.66 -29.94 2.25
CA SER A 248 -4.56 -31.04 2.62
C SER A 248 -3.85 -32.15 3.42
N HIS A 249 -2.58 -32.41 3.12
CA HIS A 249 -1.74 -33.41 3.81
C HIS A 249 -0.92 -32.81 4.97
N ARG A 250 -1.21 -31.57 5.40
CA ARG A 250 -0.47 -30.91 6.49
C ARG A 250 -0.62 -31.67 7.81
N GLN A 251 0.46 -31.75 8.57
CA GLN A 251 0.38 -32.05 10.00
C GLN A 251 0.11 -30.75 10.73
N GLN A 252 -1.00 -30.70 11.47
CA GLN A 252 -1.37 -29.54 12.29
C GLN A 252 -0.61 -29.61 13.60
N SER A 253 0.10 -28.54 13.95
CA SER A 253 0.80 -28.44 15.23
C SER A 253 -0.19 -28.42 16.40
N GLN A 254 0.22 -28.95 17.56
CA GLN A 254 -0.53 -28.81 18.81
C GLN A 254 -0.34 -27.42 19.45
N VAL A 255 0.70 -26.70 19.04
CA VAL A 255 1.07 -25.38 19.56
C VAL A 255 1.32 -24.42 18.38
N CYS A 256 0.79 -23.21 18.47
CA CYS A 256 1.06 -22.15 17.51
C CYS A 256 2.46 -21.56 17.75
N TYR A 257 3.35 -21.64 16.76
CA TYR A 257 4.71 -21.09 16.84
C TYR A 257 4.82 -19.73 16.15
N GLU A 258 5.69 -18.84 16.63
CA GLU A 258 5.86 -17.50 16.04
C GLU A 258 6.19 -17.56 14.54
N LYS A 259 7.14 -18.41 14.11
CA LYS A 259 7.64 -18.38 12.71
C LYS A 259 6.84 -19.23 11.72
N THR A 260 5.97 -20.14 12.19
CA THR A 260 5.22 -21.08 11.33
C THR A 260 3.72 -21.16 11.64
N GLY A 261 3.28 -20.54 12.74
CA GLY A 261 1.93 -20.67 13.28
C GLY A 261 1.55 -22.11 13.54
N TRP A 262 0.45 -22.54 12.93
CA TRP A 262 -0.16 -23.86 13.11
C TRP A 262 0.35 -24.92 12.14
N ILE A 263 1.15 -24.54 11.14
CA ILE A 263 1.72 -25.44 10.13
C ILE A 263 3.13 -25.85 10.56
N ASP A 264 3.47 -27.13 10.37
CA ASP A 264 4.84 -27.62 10.58
C ASP A 264 5.86 -26.97 9.62
N TRP A 265 7.08 -26.76 10.11
CA TRP A 265 8.20 -26.18 9.36
C TRP A 265 8.47 -26.91 8.03
N ILE A 266 8.43 -28.25 7.99
CA ILE A 266 8.74 -29.02 6.78
C ILE A 266 7.65 -28.80 5.72
N THR A 267 6.38 -28.82 6.12
CA THR A 267 5.26 -28.51 5.23
C THR A 267 5.33 -27.08 4.71
N LEU A 268 5.66 -26.11 5.58
CA LEU A 268 5.78 -24.71 5.21
C LEU A 268 6.94 -24.46 4.23
N CYS A 269 8.08 -25.13 4.41
CA CYS A 269 9.19 -25.09 3.47
C CYS A 269 8.81 -25.70 2.10
N ARG A 270 8.14 -26.85 2.05
CA ARG A 270 7.64 -27.45 0.79
C ARG A 270 6.75 -26.46 0.03
N LEU A 271 5.79 -25.88 0.75
CA LEU A 271 4.84 -24.92 0.23
C LEU A 271 5.54 -23.70 -0.36
N ARG A 272 6.41 -23.04 0.43
CA ARG A 272 7.20 -21.90 -0.02
C ARG A 272 8.11 -22.25 -1.20
N SER A 273 8.72 -23.44 -1.24
CA SER A 273 9.57 -23.87 -2.35
C SER A 273 8.79 -24.08 -3.66
N VAL A 274 7.60 -24.69 -3.61
CA VAL A 274 6.74 -24.85 -4.80
C VAL A 274 6.28 -23.50 -5.31
N ILE A 275 5.74 -22.64 -4.45
CA ILE A 275 5.26 -21.30 -4.85
C ILE A 275 6.40 -20.45 -5.42
N LYS A 276 7.59 -20.43 -4.79
CA LYS A 276 8.75 -19.70 -5.32
C LYS A 276 9.22 -20.25 -6.67
N TYR A 277 9.21 -21.56 -6.88
CA TYR A 277 9.54 -22.15 -8.18
C TYR A 277 8.54 -21.71 -9.25
N LYS A 278 7.24 -21.83 -8.98
CA LYS A 278 6.16 -21.43 -9.88
C LYS A 278 6.20 -19.93 -10.23
N LEU A 279 6.27 -19.06 -9.22
CA LEU A 279 6.41 -17.60 -9.41
C LEU A 279 7.64 -17.24 -10.25
N ASN A 280 8.77 -17.94 -10.06
CA ASN A 280 9.98 -17.72 -10.87
C ASN A 280 9.84 -18.25 -12.31
N CYS A 281 9.04 -19.31 -12.54
CA CYS A 281 8.68 -19.72 -13.90
C CYS A 281 7.78 -18.69 -14.58
N ILE A 282 6.72 -18.23 -13.91
CA ILE A 282 5.80 -17.18 -14.39
C ILE A 282 6.58 -15.91 -14.74
N LYS A 283 7.44 -15.43 -13.82
CA LYS A 283 8.31 -14.25 -14.02
C LYS A 283 9.13 -14.33 -15.31
N ASN A 284 9.69 -15.50 -15.61
CA ASN A 284 10.61 -15.68 -16.73
C ASN A 284 9.92 -16.20 -18.00
N GLY A 285 8.59 -16.33 -18.02
CA GLY A 285 7.85 -16.96 -19.13
C GLY A 285 8.26 -18.42 -19.40
N LYS A 286 8.75 -19.13 -18.38
CA LYS A 286 9.25 -20.52 -18.52
C LYS A 286 8.15 -21.53 -18.27
N THR A 287 8.16 -22.62 -19.01
CA THR A 287 7.29 -23.78 -18.77
C THR A 287 7.59 -24.41 -17.40
N MET A 288 6.56 -24.96 -16.78
CA MET A 288 6.63 -25.59 -15.45
C MET A 288 6.98 -27.07 -15.60
N ASP A 289 8.08 -27.53 -14.98
CA ASP A 289 8.43 -28.95 -14.96
C ASP A 289 7.75 -29.67 -13.79
N GLN A 290 6.81 -30.54 -14.13
CA GLN A 290 6.05 -31.34 -13.16
C GLN A 290 6.92 -32.31 -12.36
N ASN A 291 8.05 -32.77 -12.90
CA ASN A 291 8.98 -33.63 -12.17
C ASN A 291 9.65 -32.85 -11.03
N ARG A 292 10.05 -31.60 -11.30
CA ARG A 292 10.60 -30.69 -10.29
C ARG A 292 9.57 -30.30 -9.24
N ILE A 293 8.32 -30.02 -9.61
CA ILE A 293 7.23 -29.77 -8.64
C ILE A 293 7.04 -30.99 -7.73
N SER A 294 6.91 -32.18 -8.30
CA SER A 294 6.77 -33.45 -7.56
C SER A 294 7.93 -33.71 -6.60
N HIS A 295 9.17 -33.37 -7.00
CA HIS A 295 10.34 -33.46 -6.13
C HIS A 295 10.28 -32.47 -4.97
N LEU A 296 9.86 -31.21 -5.20
CA LEU A 296 9.73 -30.19 -4.16
C LEU A 296 8.62 -30.52 -3.16
N MET A 297 7.48 -31.06 -3.61
CA MET A 297 6.41 -31.56 -2.74
C MET A 297 6.89 -32.65 -1.77
N ASN A 298 7.71 -33.58 -2.26
CA ASN A 298 8.17 -34.74 -1.50
C ASN A 298 9.45 -34.48 -0.68
N ALA A 299 10.02 -33.28 -0.76
CA ALA A 299 11.24 -32.92 -0.04
C ALA A 299 11.09 -33.12 1.48
N ARG A 300 12.01 -33.90 2.08
CA ARG A 300 12.02 -34.16 3.54
C ARG A 300 13.09 -33.36 4.28
N THR A 301 14.04 -32.78 3.56
CA THR A 301 15.18 -32.06 4.10
C THR A 301 15.41 -30.78 3.30
N PHE A 302 15.60 -29.67 4.00
CA PHE A 302 15.94 -28.37 3.43
C PHE A 302 17.32 -27.97 3.97
N LYS A 303 18.24 -27.50 3.12
CA LYS A 303 19.58 -27.10 3.59
C LYS A 303 19.47 -25.75 4.29
N SER A 304 20.37 -25.47 5.25
CA SER A 304 20.38 -24.21 6.01
C SER A 304 20.40 -22.94 5.13
N ILE A 305 21.02 -23.01 3.95
CA ILE A 305 21.04 -21.92 2.96
C ILE A 305 19.65 -21.69 2.36
N ASP A 306 18.97 -22.77 1.94
CA ASP A 306 17.59 -22.71 1.47
C ASP A 306 16.67 -22.21 2.59
N SER A 307 16.88 -22.68 3.83
CA SER A 307 16.14 -22.23 5.01
C SER A 307 16.22 -20.72 5.20
N LYS A 308 17.41 -20.10 5.09
CA LYS A 308 17.54 -18.63 5.17
C LYS A 308 16.75 -17.90 4.08
N GLN A 309 16.73 -18.42 2.86
CA GLN A 309 15.91 -17.86 1.78
C GLN A 309 14.41 -18.12 1.96
N LEU A 310 14.03 -19.14 2.75
CA LEU A 310 12.63 -19.51 3.04
C LEU A 310 12.09 -18.84 4.32
N ILE A 311 12.93 -18.23 5.15
CA ILE A 311 12.51 -17.36 6.26
C ILE A 311 12.10 -16.00 5.67
N PRO A 312 10.89 -15.47 5.99
CA PRO A 312 10.59 -14.07 5.72
C PRO A 312 11.55 -13.19 6.55
N PRO A 313 12.25 -12.21 5.95
CA PRO A 313 13.21 -11.37 6.67
C PRO A 313 12.54 -10.69 7.87
N GLU A 314 13.30 -10.58 8.98
CA GLU A 314 12.78 -10.15 10.28
C GLU A 314 12.75 -8.62 10.43
N ASP A 315 13.49 -7.91 9.56
CA ASP A 315 13.87 -6.50 9.69
C ASP A 315 13.64 -5.73 8.37
N ASP A 316 12.38 -5.58 7.95
CA ASP A 316 11.96 -4.51 7.03
C ASP A 316 10.54 -4.10 7.43
N GLU A 317 10.41 -2.92 8.04
CA GLU A 317 9.10 -2.29 8.29
C GLU A 317 8.43 -1.82 6.99
N ASP A 318 9.14 -1.89 5.87
CA ASP A 318 8.69 -1.49 4.53
C ASP A 318 8.61 -2.67 3.54
N ILE A 319 7.82 -3.69 3.90
CA ILE A 319 7.00 -4.30 2.84
C ILE A 319 5.79 -3.39 2.71
N GLY A 320 5.97 -2.33 1.91
CA GLY A 320 4.97 -1.30 1.71
C GLY A 320 3.57 -1.90 1.59
N ASP A 321 2.66 -1.38 2.41
CA ASP A 321 1.25 -1.31 2.02
C ASP A 321 1.24 -0.75 0.59
N ASP A 322 0.49 -1.37 -0.33
CA ASP A 322 0.48 -1.01 -1.76
C ASP A 322 -0.11 0.41 -1.94
N ASN A 323 0.68 1.42 -1.60
CA ASN A 323 0.35 2.83 -1.49
C ASN A 323 0.37 3.48 -2.88
N ASP A 324 -0.43 2.95 -3.81
CA ASP A 324 -0.76 3.63 -5.07
C ASP A 324 -2.00 4.52 -4.90
N ASP A 325 -2.07 5.25 -3.78
CA ASP A 325 -2.97 6.41 -3.58
C ASP A 325 -2.37 7.64 -4.30
N THR A 326 -2.04 7.50 -5.59
CA THR A 326 -1.57 8.62 -6.41
C THR A 326 -2.77 9.44 -6.93
N ASN A 327 -2.91 10.66 -6.38
CA ASN A 327 -3.90 11.71 -6.67
C ASN A 327 -5.27 11.56 -5.95
N ILE A 328 -5.88 12.61 -5.35
CA ILE A 328 -5.65 14.07 -5.44
C ILE A 328 -5.69 14.73 -4.04
N ALA A 329 -4.55 15.28 -3.61
CA ALA A 329 -4.41 16.56 -2.90
C ALA A 329 -2.91 16.82 -2.70
N GLY A 330 -2.39 17.97 -3.13
CA GLY A 330 -0.96 18.27 -3.05
C GLY A 330 -0.49 18.43 -1.60
N GLY A 331 0.71 17.93 -1.30
CA GLY A 331 1.31 17.97 0.04
C GLY A 331 2.48 17.00 0.14
N ASP A 332 3.63 17.42 -0.38
CA ASP A 332 4.90 16.70 -0.25
C ASP A 332 5.52 16.91 1.16
N ASP A 333 6.49 16.07 1.49
CA ASP A 333 7.40 16.10 2.65
C ASP A 333 6.87 15.89 4.08
N GLY A 334 7.41 14.83 4.71
CA GLY A 334 8.27 15.06 5.87
C GLY A 334 7.71 14.72 7.26
N ASP A 335 7.82 13.44 7.64
CA ASP A 335 7.96 13.07 9.06
C ASP A 335 9.24 12.25 9.27
N GLY A 336 10.24 12.90 9.89
CA GLY A 336 11.49 12.26 10.25
C GLY A 336 11.41 11.64 11.65
N GLY A 337 11.49 10.31 11.70
CA GLY A 337 11.89 9.56 12.89
C GLY A 337 13.32 9.02 12.70
N LEU A 338 14.24 9.46 13.56
CA LEU A 338 15.55 8.83 13.81
C LEU A 338 15.31 7.48 14.54
N ASP A 339 16.12 6.41 14.52
CA ASP A 339 17.37 5.99 13.85
C ASP A 339 17.45 4.43 14.03
N GLU A 340 18.24 3.58 13.34
CA GLU A 340 19.31 3.71 12.34
C GLU A 340 18.95 2.91 11.05
N GLY A 341 19.80 2.88 10.00
CA GLY A 341 19.49 2.25 8.69
C GLY A 341 20.49 1.24 8.11
N SER A 342 20.14 0.63 6.97
CA SER A 342 21.07 -0.09 6.07
C SER A 342 20.53 -0.27 4.63
N ASP A 343 20.72 0.74 3.77
CA ASP A 343 20.28 0.70 2.34
C ASP A 343 20.91 -0.41 1.48
N GLY A 344 20.33 -0.65 0.30
CA GLY A 344 21.10 -1.12 -0.86
C GLY A 344 20.32 -1.66 -2.06
N ASP A 345 19.76 -0.77 -2.89
CA ASP A 345 19.84 -0.77 -4.37
C ASP A 345 18.53 -0.33 -5.06
N GLU A 346 18.39 0.98 -5.29
CA GLU A 346 17.42 1.52 -6.27
C GLU A 346 18.12 1.97 -7.55
N VAL A 347 17.61 1.49 -8.68
CA VAL A 347 18.05 1.91 -10.02
C VAL A 347 17.12 3.01 -10.51
N GLN A 348 17.73 4.11 -10.95
CA GLN A 348 17.06 5.30 -11.50
C GLN A 348 16.02 4.93 -12.57
N SER A 349 14.82 5.52 -12.45
CA SER A 349 13.95 5.74 -13.60
C SER A 349 13.27 7.10 -13.50
N ASP A 350 13.82 8.08 -14.21
CA ASP A 350 13.15 9.35 -14.46
C ASP A 350 11.79 9.09 -15.14
N THR A 351 10.72 9.68 -14.63
CA THR A 351 9.57 10.02 -15.49
C THR A 351 8.74 11.15 -14.88
N ASN A 352 8.91 12.36 -15.43
CA ASN A 352 7.90 13.41 -15.36
C ASN A 352 7.63 13.92 -16.77
N MET A 353 6.68 13.27 -17.46
CA MET A 353 6.04 13.83 -18.65
C MET A 353 4.56 14.08 -18.34
N ALA A 354 4.20 15.36 -18.30
CA ALA A 354 2.82 15.78 -18.23
C ALA A 354 2.11 15.59 -19.59
N ASN A 355 0.79 15.45 -19.52
CA ASN A 355 -0.07 15.10 -20.64
C ASN A 355 -0.28 16.31 -21.59
N SER A 356 0.08 16.16 -22.87
CA SER A 356 -0.38 17.05 -23.94
C SER A 356 -0.63 16.23 -25.21
N GLY A 357 -1.80 16.42 -25.83
CA GLY A 357 -2.25 15.61 -26.95
C GLY A 357 -1.30 15.65 -28.16
N ASP A 358 -1.06 14.47 -28.73
CA ASP A 358 -0.16 14.27 -29.85
C ASP A 358 -0.78 14.84 -31.14
N PHE A 359 -0.14 15.87 -31.70
CA PHE A 359 -0.33 16.27 -33.09
C PHE A 359 1.04 16.30 -33.76
N ASP A 360 1.34 15.15 -34.37
CA ASP A 360 2.58 14.77 -35.03
C ASP A 360 3.15 15.88 -35.94
N LEU A 361 4.32 16.42 -35.59
CA LEU A 361 5.21 17.12 -36.51
C LEU A 361 6.68 16.99 -36.10
N SER A 362 7.46 16.39 -36.99
CA SER A 362 8.87 16.09 -36.83
C SER A 362 9.79 17.31 -36.63
N ASN A 363 10.68 17.21 -35.64
CA ASN A 363 12.12 17.48 -35.75
C ASN A 363 12.58 18.78 -36.48
N ASN A 364 12.89 19.84 -35.73
CA ASN A 364 13.97 20.78 -36.05
C ASN A 364 14.34 21.61 -34.83
N GLY A 365 15.62 21.58 -34.42
CA GLY A 365 16.13 22.39 -33.32
C GLY A 365 16.30 23.86 -33.71
N LEU A 366 15.97 24.76 -32.79
CA LEU A 366 16.24 26.20 -32.91
C LEU A 366 16.96 26.68 -31.65
N ASP A 367 18.28 26.74 -31.74
CA ASP A 367 19.12 27.50 -30.81
C ASP A 367 18.95 28.99 -31.14
N VAL A 368 18.17 29.72 -30.34
CA VAL A 368 17.84 31.13 -30.58
C VAL A 368 18.79 32.01 -29.79
N SER A 369 19.76 32.62 -30.47
CA SER A 369 20.65 33.61 -29.86
C SER A 369 19.86 34.74 -29.19
N LYS A 370 20.34 35.21 -28.03
CA LYS A 370 19.73 36.28 -27.24
C LYS A 370 19.49 37.56 -28.05
N ASP A 371 20.34 37.83 -29.03
CA ASP A 371 20.24 39.01 -29.91
C ASP A 371 18.97 38.99 -30.78
N ASP A 372 18.49 37.81 -31.19
CA ASP A 372 17.28 37.67 -32.01
C ASP A 372 16.01 37.94 -31.18
N LEU A 373 16.02 37.59 -29.88
CA LEU A 373 14.95 37.95 -28.95
C LEU A 373 14.82 39.47 -28.75
N ILE A 374 15.94 40.18 -28.59
CA ILE A 374 15.95 41.64 -28.47
C ILE A 374 15.53 42.31 -29.79
N ALA A 375 15.99 41.79 -30.94
CA ALA A 375 15.58 42.27 -32.25
C ALA A 375 14.06 42.13 -32.48
N ARG A 376 13.45 41.00 -32.07
CA ARG A 376 12.00 40.77 -32.13
C ARG A 376 11.23 41.65 -31.13
N LEU A 377 11.73 41.85 -29.91
CA LEU A 377 11.13 42.81 -28.97
C LEU A 377 11.08 44.23 -29.55
N LYS A 378 12.08 44.62 -30.35
CA LYS A 378 12.17 45.94 -30.99
C LYS A 378 11.13 46.17 -32.07
N THR A 379 10.71 45.11 -32.77
CA THR A 379 9.66 45.21 -33.80
C THR A 379 8.25 45.11 -33.22
N PHE A 380 8.05 44.32 -32.15
CA PHE A 380 6.71 44.08 -31.59
C PHE A 380 6.31 45.02 -30.43
N ASN A 381 7.24 45.49 -29.59
CA ASN A 381 6.93 46.46 -28.53
C ASN A 381 8.12 47.39 -28.19
N PRO A 382 8.29 48.51 -28.93
CA PRO A 382 9.40 49.43 -28.74
C PRO A 382 9.36 50.21 -27.40
N GLY A 383 8.24 50.20 -26.69
CA GLY A 383 8.14 50.80 -25.35
C GLY A 383 8.85 49.97 -24.28
N SER A 384 8.78 48.64 -24.37
CA SER A 384 9.42 47.73 -23.42
C SER A 384 10.94 47.74 -23.48
N ILE A 385 11.54 48.02 -24.64
CA ILE A 385 13.00 48.17 -24.76
C ILE A 385 13.52 49.38 -23.99
N ARG A 386 12.80 50.51 -23.98
CA ARG A 386 13.24 51.68 -23.21
C ARG A 386 13.30 51.40 -21.71
N LEU A 387 12.35 50.61 -21.20
CA LEU A 387 12.35 50.17 -19.81
C LEU A 387 13.48 49.16 -19.52
N LEU A 388 13.84 48.31 -20.48
CA LEU A 388 15.00 47.42 -20.36
C LEU A 388 16.32 48.21 -20.38
N ASP A 389 16.47 49.19 -21.29
CA ASP A 389 17.63 50.08 -21.36
C ASP A 389 17.75 50.96 -20.09
N GLU A 390 16.64 51.36 -19.46
CA GLU A 390 16.63 52.06 -18.16
C GLU A 390 16.98 51.14 -16.97
N LEU A 391 16.77 49.83 -17.09
CA LEU A 391 17.12 48.84 -16.07
C LEU A 391 18.57 48.32 -16.21
N ASP A 392 19.14 48.37 -17.41
CA ASP A 392 20.50 47.89 -17.73
C ASP A 392 21.59 48.82 -17.14
N GLY A 393 21.77 48.70 -15.83
CA GLY A 393 22.71 49.50 -15.04
C GLY A 393 22.33 49.62 -13.56
N LEU A 394 21.06 49.40 -13.21
CA LEU A 394 20.55 49.50 -11.83
C LEU A 394 20.80 48.26 -10.98
N LEU A 395 20.96 47.08 -11.60
CA LEU A 395 21.21 45.80 -10.92
C LEU A 395 22.55 45.19 -11.32
N LYS A 396 23.64 45.75 -10.78
CA LYS A 396 24.91 45.02 -10.70
C LYS A 396 24.81 43.98 -9.58
N GLN A 397 25.12 42.72 -9.91
CA GLN A 397 25.06 41.58 -8.99
C GLN A 397 25.89 41.80 -7.70
N GLU A 398 26.98 42.56 -7.79
CA GLU A 398 27.83 43.01 -6.67
C GLU A 398 27.10 43.87 -5.62
N SER A 399 26.01 44.57 -6.00
CA SER A 399 25.24 45.43 -5.09
C SER A 399 24.30 44.64 -4.19
N ILE A 400 23.91 43.42 -4.59
CA ILE A 400 23.00 42.56 -3.84
C ILE A 400 23.75 41.88 -2.68
N MET A 401 25.01 41.47 -2.92
CA MET A 401 25.85 40.79 -1.91
C MET A 401 26.32 41.69 -0.75
N LYS A 402 26.09 43.01 -0.79
CA LYS A 402 26.54 43.97 0.23
C LYS A 402 25.45 44.41 1.21
N LEU A 403 24.29 43.75 1.20
CA LEU A 403 23.16 44.04 2.08
C LEU A 403 22.97 42.99 3.19
N GLU A 404 23.90 42.05 3.34
CA GLU A 404 23.89 40.96 4.34
C GLU A 404 25.14 40.94 5.25
N GLU A 405 25.89 42.05 5.31
CA GLU A 405 26.86 42.38 6.39
C GLU A 405 26.35 43.57 7.24
#